data_AF-R7TJL6-F1
#
_entry.id   AF-R7TJL6-F1
#
_cell.length_a   1.000
_cell.length_b   1.000
_cell.length_c   1.000
_cell.angle_alpha   90.00
_cell.angle_beta   90.00
_cell.angle_gamma   90.00
#
_symmetry.space_group_name_H-M   'P 1'
#
loop_
_entity.id
_entity.type
_entity.pdbx_description
1 polymer ?
#
loop_
_entity_poly.entity_id
_entity_poly.type
_entity_poly.pdbx_seq_one_letter_code
_entity_poly.pdbx_strand_id
1 'polypeptide(L)'
;MATDTVGSIPTMMASNEFPPGQQTAALMSSSFPYKSTYTGNVGNDMGISTIGYSSNQRIVPEWEENNYSKYYKAYAGRDNAERVRLDANNVIKETEVLTNATQAESTKKLAERLKDVNFWKAELEREINDVIIETDLVCEQKKRPENAPRSTEVPLHIASDNLNCRQMRQGVDLVQDEVDLNLLKEVEVSNNAQDLLKRTIKEADMQITRNRDRKKELEMDWSDKKEADEMDSFCAGLRNEHTCKQFFAGSAKFQEIQSTPES
;
A
#
# COMPACT_ATOMS: atom_id res chain seq x y z
N MET A 1 -10.39 -50.72 3.87
CA MET A 1 -11.57 -50.17 3.17
C MET A 1 -11.04 -49.25 2.09
N ALA A 2 -11.02 -49.77 0.86
CA ALA A 2 -10.78 -48.99 -0.34
C ALA A 2 -12.11 -48.42 -0.83
N THR A 3 -12.06 -47.21 -1.41
CA THR A 3 -12.81 -46.66 -2.56
C THR A 3 -12.59 -45.14 -2.52
N ASP A 4 -11.68 -44.60 -3.32
CA ASP A 4 -11.92 -44.06 -4.66
C ASP A 4 -12.91 -42.89 -4.68
N THR A 5 -12.41 -41.68 -4.98
CA THR A 5 -13.23 -40.62 -5.56
C THR A 5 -12.46 -39.98 -6.72
N VAL A 6 -12.70 -40.64 -7.85
CA VAL A 6 -12.52 -40.30 -9.27
C VAL A 6 -12.36 -38.80 -9.54
N GLY A 7 -11.24 -38.46 -10.19
CA GLY A 7 -11.04 -37.16 -10.84
C GLY A 7 -12.00 -36.97 -12.00
N SER A 8 -12.70 -35.85 -12.01
CA SER A 8 -13.52 -35.41 -13.13
C SER A 8 -12.65 -35.15 -14.36
N ILE A 9 -12.76 -36.04 -15.33
CA ILE A 9 -12.21 -35.87 -16.68
C ILE A 9 -12.96 -34.71 -17.34
N PRO A 10 -12.27 -33.73 -17.96
CA PRO A 10 -12.94 -32.70 -18.74
C PRO A 10 -13.55 -33.36 -19.98
N THR A 11 -14.88 -33.38 -20.04
CA THR A 11 -15.62 -33.78 -21.25
C THR A 11 -15.23 -32.82 -22.37
N MET A 12 -14.32 -33.28 -23.24
CA MET A 12 -14.08 -32.69 -24.55
C MET A 12 -15.40 -32.78 -25.33
N MET A 13 -16.22 -31.73 -25.28
CA MET A 13 -17.31 -31.53 -26.24
C MET A 13 -16.66 -31.12 -27.57
N ALA A 14 -15.90 -32.04 -28.16
CA ALA A 14 -15.61 -31.96 -29.58
C ALA A 14 -16.97 -32.09 -30.27
N SER A 15 -17.31 -31.12 -31.10
CA SER A 15 -18.40 -31.23 -32.05
C SER A 15 -18.28 -32.59 -32.77
N ASN A 16 -19.13 -33.57 -32.42
CA ASN A 16 -19.14 -34.94 -32.97
C ASN A 16 -19.54 -35.00 -34.45
N GLU A 17 -19.47 -33.88 -35.16
CA GLU A 17 -19.81 -33.76 -36.55
C GLU A 17 -18.52 -33.79 -37.34
N PHE A 18 -18.20 -34.94 -37.93
CA PHE A 18 -17.16 -34.99 -38.95
C PHE A 18 -17.49 -33.94 -40.02
N PRO A 19 -16.48 -33.25 -40.60
CA PRO A 19 -16.72 -32.47 -41.80
C PRO A 19 -17.46 -33.37 -42.78
N PRO A 20 -18.45 -32.87 -43.55
CA PRO A 20 -19.14 -33.72 -44.51
C PRO A 20 -18.05 -34.41 -45.33
N GLY A 21 -17.95 -35.73 -45.19
CA GLY A 21 -16.96 -36.47 -45.94
C GLY A 21 -17.14 -36.07 -47.38
N GLN A 22 -16.06 -35.75 -48.10
CA GLN A 22 -16.13 -35.61 -49.54
C GLN A 22 -16.79 -36.91 -49.99
N GLN A 23 -18.08 -36.84 -50.37
CA GLN A 23 -18.73 -38.01 -50.94
C GLN A 23 -17.88 -38.27 -52.16
N THR A 24 -17.03 -39.28 -52.10
CA THR A 24 -16.53 -39.93 -53.28
C THR A 24 -17.79 -40.52 -53.88
N ALA A 25 -18.51 -39.69 -54.63
CA ALA A 25 -19.50 -40.16 -55.56
C ALA A 25 -18.77 -41.27 -56.29
N ALA A 26 -19.22 -42.51 -56.08
CA ALA A 26 -18.74 -43.63 -56.86
C ALA A 26 -18.71 -43.12 -58.30
N LEU A 27 -17.58 -43.29 -58.98
CA LEU A 27 -17.46 -43.04 -60.41
C LEU A 27 -18.42 -44.02 -61.11
N MET A 28 -19.71 -43.75 -61.02
CA MET A 28 -20.72 -44.20 -61.95
C MET A 28 -20.35 -43.46 -63.21
N SER A 29 -19.52 -44.12 -64.01
CA SER A 29 -19.30 -43.80 -65.41
C SER A 29 -20.64 -43.92 -66.15
N SER A 30 -21.50 -42.94 -65.96
CA SER A 30 -22.54 -42.59 -66.89
C SER A 30 -22.19 -41.22 -67.39
N SER A 31 -21.36 -41.20 -68.44
CA SER A 31 -21.15 -40.04 -69.29
C SER A 31 -22.51 -39.64 -69.87
N PHE A 32 -23.24 -38.80 -69.15
CA PHE A 32 -24.31 -38.01 -69.71
C PHE A 32 -23.68 -36.66 -70.07
N PRO A 33 -23.45 -36.39 -71.36
CA PRO A 33 -22.91 -35.10 -71.77
C PRO A 33 -23.99 -34.05 -71.47
N TYR A 34 -23.81 -33.28 -70.39
CA TYR A 34 -24.53 -32.03 -70.23
C TYR A 34 -23.99 -31.06 -71.29
N LYS A 35 -24.55 -31.15 -72.49
CA LYS A 35 -24.30 -30.21 -73.58
C LYS A 35 -25.12 -28.98 -73.25
N SER A 36 -24.47 -27.91 -72.81
CA SER A 36 -25.10 -26.59 -72.71
C SER A 36 -25.40 -26.12 -74.14
N THR A 37 -26.57 -26.46 -74.67
CA THR A 37 -27.08 -25.87 -75.91
C THR A 37 -27.74 -24.55 -75.57
N TYR A 38 -26.94 -23.53 -75.29
CA TYR A 38 -27.34 -22.16 -75.61
C TYR A 38 -26.76 -21.84 -76.99
N THR A 39 -27.51 -22.16 -78.03
CA THR A 39 -27.26 -21.59 -79.36
C THR A 39 -27.70 -20.14 -79.30
N GLY A 40 -26.73 -19.23 -79.08
CA GLY A 40 -26.95 -17.81 -79.30
C GLY A 40 -27.51 -17.62 -80.71
N ASN A 41 -28.65 -16.94 -80.79
CA ASN A 41 -29.27 -16.58 -82.04
C ASN A 41 -28.24 -15.75 -82.85
N VAL A 42 -27.72 -16.30 -83.96
CA VAL A 42 -26.99 -15.52 -84.97
C VAL A 42 -28.03 -14.75 -85.79
N GLY A 43 -28.59 -13.72 -85.16
CA GLY A 43 -29.65 -12.89 -85.74
C GLY A 43 -29.20 -11.45 -85.92
N ASN A 44 -28.98 -11.09 -87.19
CA ASN A 44 -29.10 -9.77 -87.81
C ASN A 44 -28.07 -8.65 -87.54
N ASP A 45 -27.92 -7.87 -88.61
CA ASP A 45 -27.00 -6.76 -88.90
C ASP A 45 -27.27 -5.47 -88.10
N MET A 46 -27.82 -5.58 -86.89
CA MET A 46 -28.00 -4.45 -85.96
C MET A 46 -27.30 -4.83 -84.65
N GLY A 47 -26.02 -4.43 -84.56
CA GLY A 47 -25.09 -4.88 -83.54
C GLY A 47 -25.58 -4.71 -82.11
N ILE A 48 -25.77 -5.84 -81.42
CA ILE A 48 -25.49 -5.96 -79.99
C ILE A 48 -24.50 -7.11 -79.85
N SER A 49 -23.23 -6.76 -79.67
CA SER A 49 -22.14 -7.71 -79.45
C SER A 49 -22.42 -8.51 -78.16
N THR A 50 -22.65 -9.81 -78.29
CA THR A 50 -22.77 -10.74 -77.14
C THR A 50 -21.40 -11.24 -76.66
N ILE A 51 -20.31 -10.75 -77.26
CA ILE A 51 -18.94 -10.94 -76.78
C ILE A 51 -18.76 -10.04 -75.55
N GLY A 52 -19.02 -10.62 -74.39
CA GLY A 52 -19.03 -9.93 -73.11
C GLY A 52 -19.92 -10.61 -72.07
N TYR A 53 -20.88 -11.42 -72.51
CA TYR A 53 -21.59 -12.32 -71.62
C TYR A 53 -20.76 -13.60 -71.46
N SER A 54 -19.70 -13.55 -70.64
CA SER A 54 -19.37 -14.78 -69.91
C SER A 54 -20.63 -15.10 -69.12
N SER A 55 -21.34 -16.17 -69.48
CA SER A 55 -22.39 -16.67 -68.61
C SER A 55 -21.68 -16.93 -67.29
N ASN A 56 -21.95 -16.13 -66.26
CA ASN A 56 -21.50 -16.36 -64.87
C ASN A 56 -22.06 -17.69 -64.29
N GLN A 57 -22.54 -18.58 -65.16
CA GLN A 57 -23.10 -19.88 -64.87
C GLN A 57 -21.93 -20.85 -64.70
N ARG A 58 -21.63 -21.16 -63.44
CA ARG A 58 -20.67 -22.20 -63.07
C ARG A 58 -21.17 -23.57 -63.48
N ILE A 59 -20.26 -24.45 -63.87
CA ILE A 59 -20.59 -25.86 -64.15
C ILE A 59 -20.83 -26.56 -62.80
N VAL A 60 -21.75 -27.54 -62.76
CA VAL A 60 -22.18 -28.22 -61.52
C VAL A 60 -21.02 -28.65 -60.60
N PRO A 61 -19.91 -29.27 -61.09
CA PRO A 61 -18.79 -29.65 -60.22
C PRO A 61 -18.07 -28.46 -59.58
N GLU A 62 -17.93 -27.34 -60.29
CA GLU A 62 -17.31 -26.10 -59.76
C GLU A 62 -18.20 -25.47 -58.68
N TRP A 63 -19.53 -25.54 -58.84
CA TRP A 63 -20.49 -25.10 -57.82
C TRP A 63 -20.44 -25.99 -56.56
N GLU A 64 -20.36 -27.32 -56.73
CA GLU A 64 -20.23 -28.28 -55.64
C GLU A 64 -18.92 -28.09 -54.87
N GLU A 65 -17.79 -27.92 -55.56
CA GLU A 65 -16.48 -27.67 -54.94
C GLU A 65 -16.47 -26.34 -54.17
N ASN A 66 -17.03 -25.26 -54.74
CA ASN A 66 -17.11 -23.97 -54.07
C ASN A 66 -18.01 -24.03 -52.82
N ASN A 67 -19.14 -24.75 -52.88
CA ASN A 67 -20.00 -24.94 -51.71
C ASN A 67 -19.30 -25.79 -50.65
N TYR A 68 -18.63 -26.87 -51.04
CA TYR A 68 -17.82 -27.68 -50.13
C TYR A 68 -16.72 -26.85 -49.45
N SER A 69 -16.01 -26.01 -50.20
CA SER A 69 -15.00 -25.08 -49.68
C SER A 69 -15.60 -24.09 -48.66
N LYS A 70 -16.81 -23.57 -48.93
CA LYS A 70 -17.52 -22.68 -48.00
C LYS A 70 -17.96 -23.42 -46.73
N TYR A 71 -18.51 -24.63 -46.85
CA TYR A 71 -18.89 -25.46 -45.70
C TYR A 71 -17.67 -25.78 -44.84
N TYR A 72 -16.55 -26.17 -45.46
CA TYR A 72 -15.30 -26.44 -44.75
C TYR A 72 -14.79 -25.20 -44.00
N LYS A 73 -14.77 -24.02 -44.65
CA LYS A 73 -14.39 -22.75 -44.00
C LYS A 73 -15.31 -22.39 -42.85
N ALA A 74 -16.62 -22.55 -43.00
CA ALA A 74 -17.60 -22.29 -41.94
C ALA A 74 -17.42 -23.25 -40.75
N TYR A 75 -17.18 -24.54 -41.03
CA TYR A 75 -16.89 -25.56 -40.02
C TYR A 75 -15.61 -25.23 -39.24
N ALA A 76 -14.51 -24.94 -39.94
CA ALA A 76 -13.24 -24.55 -39.33
C ALA A 76 -13.37 -23.24 -38.53
N GLY A 77 -14.18 -22.28 -39.01
CA GLY A 77 -14.50 -21.05 -38.29
C GLY A 77 -15.26 -21.30 -36.98
N ARG A 78 -16.24 -22.22 -36.99
CA ARG A 78 -16.97 -22.63 -35.79
C ARG A 78 -16.06 -23.31 -34.78
N ASP A 79 -15.27 -24.29 -35.21
CA ASP A 79 -14.32 -25.00 -34.35
C ASP A 79 -13.32 -24.04 -33.70
N ASN A 80 -12.75 -23.12 -34.48
CA ASN A 80 -11.86 -22.08 -33.94
C ASN A 80 -12.58 -21.17 -32.93
N ALA A 81 -13.83 -20.76 -33.19
CA ALA A 81 -14.60 -19.96 -32.27
C ALA A 81 -14.95 -20.71 -30.97
N GLU A 82 -15.28 -22.00 -31.06
CA GLU A 82 -15.50 -22.89 -29.90
C GLU A 82 -14.23 -22.99 -29.05
N ARG A 83 -13.06 -23.19 -29.68
CA ARG A 83 -11.76 -23.20 -28.99
C ARG A 83 -11.46 -21.87 -28.30
N VAL A 84 -11.59 -20.74 -29.01
CA VAL A 84 -11.34 -19.41 -28.42
C VAL A 84 -12.27 -19.13 -27.23
N ARG A 85 -13.54 -19.56 -27.30
CA ARG A 85 -14.48 -19.43 -26.17
C ARG A 85 -14.07 -20.30 -24.98
N LEU A 86 -13.60 -21.52 -25.24
CA LEU A 86 -13.10 -22.41 -24.19
C LEU A 86 -11.86 -21.80 -23.52
N ASP A 87 -10.89 -21.35 -24.31
CA ASP A 87 -9.67 -20.71 -23.81
C ASP A 87 -10.00 -19.44 -23.02
N ALA A 88 -10.90 -18.59 -23.52
CA ALA A 88 -11.36 -17.40 -22.81
C ALA A 88 -12.01 -17.75 -21.46
N ASN A 89 -12.86 -18.78 -21.41
CA ASN A 89 -13.46 -19.24 -20.16
C ASN A 89 -12.43 -19.79 -19.17
N ASN A 90 -11.40 -20.50 -19.66
CA ASN A 90 -10.32 -21.00 -18.82
C ASN A 90 -9.51 -19.84 -18.23
N VAL A 91 -9.12 -18.87 -19.06
CA VAL A 91 -8.41 -17.66 -18.61
C VAL A 91 -9.21 -16.88 -17.58
N ILE A 92 -10.53 -16.72 -17.77
CA ILE A 92 -11.40 -16.04 -16.79
C ILE A 92 -11.34 -16.76 -15.44
N LYS A 93 -11.52 -18.09 -15.43
CA LYS A 93 -11.48 -18.90 -14.20
C LYS A 93 -10.13 -18.83 -13.50
N GLU A 94 -9.05 -19.00 -14.25
CA GLU A 94 -7.69 -18.93 -13.72
C GLU A 94 -7.40 -17.55 -13.11
N THR A 95 -7.80 -16.50 -13.83
CA THR A 95 -7.64 -15.11 -13.36
C THR A 95 -8.47 -14.83 -12.12
N GLU A 96 -9.70 -15.33 -12.04
CA GLU A 96 -10.56 -15.18 -10.88
C GLU A 96 -9.96 -15.87 -9.64
N VAL A 97 -9.49 -17.11 -9.79
CA VAL A 97 -8.83 -17.85 -8.70
C VAL A 97 -7.59 -17.10 -8.21
N LEU A 98 -6.73 -16.66 -9.14
CA LEU A 98 -5.52 -15.90 -8.80
C LEU A 98 -5.86 -14.57 -8.11
N THR A 99 -6.85 -13.83 -8.63
CA THR A 99 -7.27 -12.55 -8.07
C THR A 99 -7.83 -12.71 -6.65
N ASN A 100 -8.65 -13.73 -6.42
CA ASN A 100 -9.19 -14.03 -5.10
C ASN A 100 -8.10 -14.47 -4.12
N ALA A 101 -7.13 -15.28 -4.55
CA ALA A 101 -6.00 -15.69 -3.73
C ALA A 101 -5.13 -14.49 -3.34
N THR A 102 -4.76 -13.63 -4.30
CA THR A 102 -3.98 -12.41 -4.07
C THR A 102 -4.71 -11.42 -3.16
N GLN A 103 -6.03 -11.24 -3.35
CA GLN A 103 -6.85 -10.41 -2.48
C GLN A 103 -6.85 -10.95 -1.04
N ALA A 104 -7.06 -12.25 -0.86
CA ALA A 104 -7.07 -12.86 0.47
C ALA A 104 -5.72 -12.69 1.19
N GLU A 105 -4.62 -12.91 0.50
CA GLU A 105 -3.27 -12.72 1.04
C GLU A 105 -3.00 -11.23 1.37
N SER A 106 -3.43 -10.32 0.51
CA SER A 106 -3.25 -8.87 0.74
C SER A 106 -4.06 -8.38 1.93
N THR A 107 -5.33 -8.81 2.04
CA THR A 107 -6.19 -8.51 3.19
C THR A 107 -5.62 -9.08 4.49
N LYS A 108 -5.05 -10.28 4.45
CA LYS A 108 -4.38 -10.89 5.61
C LYS A 108 -3.17 -10.06 6.05
N LYS A 109 -2.27 -9.69 5.13
CA LYS A 109 -1.11 -8.84 5.43
C LYS A 109 -1.49 -7.47 5.97
N LEU A 110 -2.55 -6.86 5.43
CA LEU A 110 -3.09 -5.60 5.95
C LEU A 110 -3.62 -5.76 7.38
N ALA A 111 -4.32 -6.86 7.68
CA ALA A 111 -4.80 -7.13 9.04
C ALA A 111 -3.65 -7.32 10.04
N GLU A 112 -2.57 -8.01 9.64
CA GLU A 112 -1.36 -8.16 10.46
C GLU A 112 -0.71 -6.79 10.71
N ARG A 113 -0.51 -5.99 9.66
CA ARG A 113 0.03 -4.63 9.78
C ARG A 113 -0.84 -3.71 10.65
N LEU A 114 -2.17 -3.77 10.52
CA LEU A 114 -3.09 -3.00 11.36
C LEU A 114 -2.93 -3.33 12.83
N LYS A 115 -2.69 -4.61 13.18
CA LYS A 115 -2.42 -5.00 14.56
C LYS A 115 -1.15 -4.32 15.08
N ASP A 116 -0.08 -4.33 14.29
CA ASP A 116 1.20 -3.71 14.66
C ASP A 116 1.08 -2.19 14.77
N VAL A 117 0.43 -1.54 13.81
CA VAL A 117 0.19 -0.08 13.84
C VAL A 117 -0.64 0.31 15.07
N ASN A 118 -1.70 -0.43 15.37
CA ASN A 118 -2.51 -0.16 16.56
C ASN A 118 -1.74 -0.39 17.87
N PHE A 119 -0.90 -1.43 17.93
CA PHE A 119 -0.01 -1.65 19.06
C PHE A 119 0.92 -0.45 19.29
N TRP A 120 1.62 0.01 18.24
CA TRP A 120 2.52 1.16 18.37
C TRP A 120 1.79 2.47 18.65
N LYS A 121 0.60 2.66 18.09
CA LYS A 121 -0.25 3.82 18.41
C LYS A 121 -0.60 3.87 19.91
N ALA A 122 -0.98 2.73 20.48
CA ALA A 122 -1.28 2.62 21.91
C ALA A 122 -0.04 2.81 22.79
N GLU A 123 1.11 2.27 22.38
CA GLU A 123 2.38 2.44 23.10
C GLU A 123 2.85 3.90 23.09
N LEU A 124 2.74 4.58 21.95
CA LEU A 124 3.02 6.01 21.83
C LEU A 124 2.08 6.84 22.72
N GLU A 125 0.79 6.51 22.75
CA GLU A 125 -0.18 7.18 23.62
C GLU A 125 0.17 6.98 25.11
N ARG A 126 0.60 5.78 25.51
CA ARG A 126 1.09 5.53 26.87
C ARG A 126 2.31 6.39 27.18
N GLU A 127 3.31 6.38 26.31
CA GLU A 127 4.56 7.12 26.52
C GLU A 127 4.32 8.64 26.59
N ILE A 128 3.40 9.18 25.76
CA ILE A 128 2.99 10.58 25.85
C ILE A 128 2.43 10.89 27.23
N ASN A 129 1.55 10.03 27.76
CA ASN A 129 1.00 10.19 29.11
C ASN A 129 2.08 10.10 30.19
N ASP A 130 3.01 9.15 30.08
CA ASP A 130 4.13 8.98 31.00
C ASP A 130 5.01 10.25 31.02
N VAL A 131 5.33 10.81 29.85
CA VAL A 131 6.10 12.08 29.74
C VAL A 131 5.34 13.26 30.33
N ILE A 132 4.01 13.31 30.19
CA ILE A 132 3.17 14.36 30.82
C ILE A 132 3.27 14.25 32.34
N ILE A 133 3.06 13.05 32.89
CA ILE A 133 3.13 12.78 34.34
C ILE A 133 4.51 13.15 34.90
N GLU A 134 5.58 12.74 34.22
CA GLU A 134 6.95 13.08 34.62
C GLU A 134 7.19 14.60 34.56
N THR A 135 6.67 15.28 33.54
CA THR A 135 6.80 16.74 33.42
C THR A 135 6.10 17.45 34.57
N ASP A 136 4.89 17.02 34.93
CA ASP A 136 4.13 17.57 36.05
C ASP A 136 4.86 17.32 37.37
N LEU A 137 5.39 16.12 37.58
CA LEU A 137 6.20 15.77 38.75
C LEU A 137 7.44 16.68 38.89
N VAL A 138 8.21 16.87 37.81
CA VAL A 138 9.37 17.77 37.82
C VAL A 138 8.95 19.22 38.10
N CYS A 139 7.84 19.68 37.52
CA CYS A 139 7.28 21.01 37.80
C CYS A 139 6.91 21.19 39.28
N GLU A 140 6.31 20.16 39.91
CA GLU A 140 5.97 20.20 41.33
C GLU A 140 7.20 20.19 42.22
N GLN A 141 8.16 19.30 41.93
CA GLN A 141 9.40 19.18 42.69
C GLN A 141 10.23 20.46 42.62
N LYS A 142 10.24 21.16 41.46
CA LYS A 142 10.93 22.43 41.24
C LYS A 142 10.47 23.55 42.18
N LYS A 143 9.21 23.56 42.61
CA LYS A 143 8.68 24.58 43.54
C LYS A 143 9.44 24.62 44.87
N ARG A 144 9.96 23.47 45.33
CA ARG A 144 10.71 23.38 46.60
C ARG A 144 12.05 24.14 46.54
N PRO A 145 12.97 23.88 45.60
CA PRO A 145 14.20 24.65 45.48
C PRO A 145 13.97 26.11 45.06
N GLU A 146 12.87 26.45 44.38
CA GLU A 146 12.53 27.86 44.10
C GLU A 146 12.19 28.67 45.36
N ASN A 147 11.60 28.03 46.37
CA ASN A 147 11.23 28.69 47.63
C ASN A 147 12.35 28.66 48.69
N ALA A 148 13.29 27.72 48.59
CA ALA A 148 14.36 27.53 49.58
C ALA A 148 15.32 28.73 49.76
N PRO A 149 15.71 29.50 48.71
CA PRO A 149 16.62 30.64 48.85
C PRO A 149 16.12 31.71 49.82
N ARG A 150 14.81 31.96 49.86
CA ARG A 150 14.20 32.92 50.80
C ARG A 150 14.49 32.57 52.26
N SER A 151 14.60 31.27 52.57
CA SER A 151 14.94 30.82 53.93
C SER A 151 16.41 31.06 54.29
N THR A 152 17.30 31.18 53.31
CA THR A 152 18.74 31.39 53.55
C THR A 152 19.15 32.85 53.45
N GLU A 153 18.31 33.73 52.89
CA GLU A 153 18.55 35.17 52.77
C GLU A 153 18.76 35.85 54.14
N VAL A 154 17.88 35.58 55.11
CA VAL A 154 17.95 36.22 56.44
C VAL A 154 19.19 35.77 57.22
N PRO A 155 19.50 34.47 57.37
CA PRO A 155 20.74 34.03 58.02
C PRO A 155 22.00 34.59 57.34
N LEU A 156 22.04 34.60 56.00
CA LEU A 156 23.18 35.14 55.25
C LEU A 156 23.38 36.65 55.52
N HIS A 157 22.29 37.41 55.57
CA HIS A 157 22.35 38.84 55.88
C HIS A 157 22.86 39.08 57.31
N ILE A 158 22.33 38.36 58.30
CA ILE A 158 22.76 38.48 59.70
C ILE A 158 24.24 38.10 59.85
N ALA A 159 24.70 37.01 59.23
CA ALA A 159 26.10 36.59 59.28
C ALA A 159 27.02 37.64 58.63
N SER A 160 26.60 38.22 57.51
CA SER A 160 27.34 39.27 56.80
C SER A 160 27.41 40.57 57.61
N ASP A 161 26.32 40.99 58.23
CA ASP A 161 26.27 42.18 59.08
C ASP A 161 27.14 42.01 60.32
N ASN A 162 27.11 40.83 60.96
CA ASN A 162 28.00 40.52 62.07
C ASN A 162 29.47 40.61 61.65
N LEU A 163 29.86 40.05 60.50
CA LEU A 163 31.22 40.20 59.97
C LEU A 163 31.58 41.67 59.75
N ASN A 164 30.69 42.46 59.15
CA ASN A 164 30.91 43.89 58.94
C ASN A 164 31.14 44.64 60.27
N CYS A 165 30.29 44.41 61.28
CA CYS A 165 30.47 45.01 62.60
C CYS A 165 31.82 44.67 63.24
N ARG A 166 32.30 43.44 63.02
CA ARG A 166 33.59 42.99 63.56
C ARG A 166 34.79 43.57 62.84
N GLN A 167 34.68 43.77 61.52
CA GLN A 167 35.69 44.45 60.73
C GLN A 167 35.87 45.93 61.10
N MET A 168 34.88 46.53 61.77
CA MET A 168 34.96 47.92 62.27
C MET A 168 35.71 48.06 63.60
N ARG A 169 36.14 46.96 64.24
CA ARG A 169 36.97 47.01 65.46
C ARG A 169 38.37 47.57 65.13
N GLN A 170 39.02 48.21 66.09
CA GLN A 170 40.30 48.88 65.90
C GLN A 170 41.40 48.34 66.81
N GLY A 171 42.65 48.42 66.34
CA GLY A 171 43.82 48.07 67.13
C GLY A 171 43.84 46.60 67.54
N VAL A 172 44.08 46.35 68.83
CA VAL A 172 44.20 44.98 69.39
C VAL A 172 42.86 44.24 69.39
N ASP A 173 41.72 44.94 69.29
CA ASP A 173 40.38 44.32 69.28
C ASP A 173 39.98 43.78 67.91
N LEU A 174 40.74 44.10 66.85
CA LEU A 174 40.57 43.51 65.51
C LEU A 174 41.29 42.15 65.48
N VAL A 175 40.57 41.12 65.91
CA VAL A 175 41.09 39.76 66.02
C VAL A 175 40.24 38.79 65.21
N GLN A 176 40.90 37.92 64.47
CA GLN A 176 40.31 36.76 63.81
C GLN A 176 40.22 35.60 64.80
N ASP A 177 39.17 35.61 65.60
CA ASP A 177 38.89 34.55 66.58
C ASP A 177 38.02 33.43 65.99
N GLU A 178 37.67 32.44 66.81
CA GLU A 178 36.83 31.33 66.40
C GLU A 178 35.44 31.77 65.91
N VAL A 179 34.85 32.81 66.50
CA VAL A 179 33.55 33.32 66.06
C VAL A 179 33.67 33.93 64.67
N ASP A 180 34.80 34.56 64.33
CA ASP A 180 35.02 35.23 63.05
C ASP A 180 35.13 34.18 61.93
N LEU A 181 35.93 33.14 62.20
CA LEU A 181 36.06 31.98 61.32
C LEU A 181 34.73 31.24 61.12
N ASN A 182 33.93 31.07 62.17
CA ASN A 182 32.63 30.41 62.06
C ASN A 182 31.63 31.26 61.26
N LEU A 183 31.62 32.59 61.41
CA LEU A 183 30.78 33.49 60.60
C LEU A 183 31.19 33.46 59.12
N LEU A 184 32.49 33.48 58.81
CA LEU A 184 32.98 33.33 57.43
C LEU A 184 32.51 32.00 56.82
N LYS A 185 32.59 30.91 57.58
CA LYS A 185 32.12 29.58 57.16
C LYS A 185 30.61 29.53 56.97
N GLU A 186 29.83 30.20 57.82
CA GLU A 186 28.37 30.28 57.70
C GLU A 186 27.96 31.01 56.41
N VAL A 187 28.63 32.12 56.07
CA VAL A 187 28.45 32.84 54.81
C VAL A 187 28.83 31.96 53.62
N GLU A 188 29.97 31.27 53.68
CA GLU A 188 30.42 30.35 52.63
C GLU A 188 29.39 29.22 52.39
N VAL A 189 28.96 28.53 53.44
CA VAL A 189 27.99 27.43 53.34
C VAL A 189 26.65 27.93 52.80
N SER A 190 26.18 29.10 53.25
CA SER A 190 24.94 29.69 52.77
C SER A 190 24.99 30.05 51.29
N ASN A 191 26.10 30.65 50.83
CA ASN A 191 26.31 30.95 49.40
C ASN A 191 26.39 29.66 48.57
N ASN A 192 27.15 28.66 49.03
CA ASN A 192 27.25 27.37 48.37
C ASN A 192 25.89 26.67 48.24
N ALA A 193 25.05 26.75 49.28
CA ALA A 193 23.69 26.23 49.25
C ALA A 193 22.81 26.97 48.24
N GLN A 194 22.84 28.30 48.21
CA GLN A 194 22.11 29.10 47.22
C GLN A 194 22.55 28.79 45.78
N ASP A 195 23.85 28.64 45.54
CA ASP A 195 24.36 28.30 44.21
C ASP A 195 23.97 26.89 43.77
N LEU A 196 23.94 25.93 44.69
CA LEU A 196 23.41 24.60 44.42
C LEU A 196 21.92 24.66 44.05
N LEU A 197 21.11 25.38 44.82
CA LEU A 197 19.68 25.55 44.55
C LEU A 197 19.44 26.18 43.16
N LYS A 198 20.18 27.23 42.80
CA LYS A 198 20.10 27.87 41.48
C LYS A 198 20.46 26.90 40.35
N ARG A 199 21.50 26.09 40.52
CA ARG A 199 21.90 25.06 39.55
C ARG A 199 20.79 24.02 39.38
N THR A 200 20.23 23.50 40.47
CA THR A 200 19.14 22.51 40.42
C THR A 200 17.87 23.07 39.76
N ILE A 201 17.51 24.34 40.02
CA ILE A 201 16.40 25.01 39.34
C ILE A 201 16.63 25.04 37.82
N LYS A 202 17.85 25.41 37.39
CA LYS A 202 18.21 25.46 35.97
C LYS A 202 18.18 24.08 35.33
N GLU A 203 18.64 23.05 36.03
CA GLU A 203 18.56 21.66 35.58
C GLU A 203 17.12 21.19 35.41
N ALA A 204 16.24 21.51 36.37
CA ALA A 204 14.81 21.20 36.27
C ALA A 204 14.15 21.92 35.08
N ASP A 205 14.47 23.19 34.83
CA ASP A 205 13.96 23.94 33.67
C ASP A 205 14.41 23.33 32.33
N MET A 206 15.67 22.90 32.25
CA MET A 206 16.17 22.18 31.08
C MET A 206 15.47 20.84 30.89
N GLN A 207 15.21 20.10 31.97
CA GLN A 207 14.47 18.82 31.90
C GLN A 207 13.02 19.02 31.45
N ILE A 208 12.33 20.03 31.98
CA ILE A 208 10.96 20.39 31.55
C ILE A 208 10.92 20.71 30.05
N THR A 209 11.91 21.47 29.57
CA THR A 209 12.02 21.82 28.14
C THR A 209 12.23 20.56 27.30
N ARG A 210 13.17 19.70 27.70
CA ARG A 210 13.44 18.42 27.03
C ARG A 210 12.22 17.50 26.98
N ASN A 211 11.47 17.41 28.09
CA ASN A 211 10.25 16.60 28.12
C ASN A 211 9.18 17.13 27.16
N ARG A 212 9.03 18.47 27.05
CA ARG A 212 8.10 19.09 26.10
C ARG A 212 8.49 18.84 24.65
N ASP A 213 9.78 18.93 24.34
CA ASP A 213 10.29 18.62 23.00
C ASP A 213 10.04 17.15 22.67
N ARG A 214 10.33 16.25 23.61
CA ARG A 214 10.10 14.82 23.44
C ARG A 214 8.62 14.49 23.27
N LYS A 215 7.75 15.12 24.05
CA LYS A 215 6.29 14.98 23.91
C LYS A 215 5.85 15.37 22.50
N LYS A 216 6.34 16.49 21.96
CA LYS A 216 6.01 16.95 20.61
C LYS A 216 6.43 15.92 19.55
N GLU A 217 7.62 15.34 19.66
CA GLU A 217 8.08 14.28 18.75
C GLU A 217 7.14 13.07 18.80
N LEU A 218 6.78 12.61 20.01
CA LEU A 218 5.86 11.48 20.19
C LEU A 218 4.47 11.76 19.63
N GLU A 219 3.94 12.97 19.80
CA GLU A 219 2.65 13.40 19.25
C GLU A 219 2.66 13.42 17.71
N MET A 220 3.78 13.82 17.10
CA MET A 220 3.96 13.73 15.65
C MET A 220 3.96 12.28 15.16
N ASP A 221 4.78 11.42 15.79
CA ASP A 221 4.83 10.00 15.45
C ASP A 221 3.46 9.32 15.64
N TRP A 222 2.73 9.68 16.69
CA TRP A 222 1.39 9.18 16.94
C TRP A 222 0.39 9.63 15.85
N SER A 223 0.48 10.89 15.40
CA SER A 223 -0.33 11.40 14.29
C SER A 223 -0.07 10.61 13.01
N ASP A 224 1.20 10.34 12.69
CA ASP A 224 1.58 9.55 11.51
C ASP A 224 1.06 8.10 11.62
N LYS A 225 1.13 7.49 12.82
CA LYS A 225 0.55 6.15 13.05
C LYS A 225 -0.96 6.14 12.92
N LYS A 226 -1.64 7.21 13.36
CA LYS A 226 -3.08 7.34 13.21
C LYS A 226 -3.50 7.46 11.75
N GLU A 227 -2.79 8.28 10.96
CA GLU A 227 -3.05 8.39 9.52
C GLU A 227 -2.83 7.04 8.82
N ALA A 228 -1.73 6.35 9.14
CA ALA A 228 -1.46 5.02 8.60
C ALA A 228 -2.58 4.01 8.96
N ASP A 229 -3.06 4.00 10.19
CA ASP A 229 -4.17 3.15 10.65
C ASP A 229 -5.47 3.43 9.89
N GLU A 230 -5.80 4.71 9.66
CA GLU A 230 -6.98 5.12 8.89
C GLU A 230 -6.89 4.66 7.42
N MET A 231 -5.73 4.88 6.79
CA MET A 231 -5.48 4.43 5.42
C MET A 231 -5.52 2.90 5.29
N ASP A 232 -4.84 2.19 6.19
CA ASP A 232 -4.77 0.73 6.16
C ASP A 232 -6.14 0.11 6.47
N SER A 233 -6.91 0.70 7.39
CA SER A 233 -8.29 0.27 7.71
C SER A 233 -9.21 0.44 6.52
N PHE A 234 -9.10 1.56 5.80
CA PHE A 234 -9.83 1.78 4.56
C PHE A 234 -9.45 0.73 3.51
N CYS A 235 -8.15 0.49 3.30
CA CYS A 235 -7.65 -0.48 2.34
C CYS A 235 -8.09 -1.92 2.68
N ALA A 236 -8.06 -2.29 3.96
CA ALA A 236 -8.49 -3.61 4.42
C ALA A 236 -9.98 -3.89 4.16
N GLY A 237 -10.80 -2.83 4.09
CA GLY A 237 -12.21 -2.92 3.74
C GLY A 237 -12.49 -3.07 2.24
N LEU A 238 -11.48 -2.90 1.37
CA LEU A 238 -11.66 -3.02 -0.08
C LEU A 238 -11.79 -4.48 -0.50
N ARG A 239 -12.69 -4.73 -1.46
CA ARG A 239 -12.92 -6.04 -2.07
C ARG A 239 -12.76 -5.96 -3.59
N ASN A 240 -12.57 -7.11 -4.21
CA ASN A 240 -12.48 -7.25 -5.68
C ASN A 240 -13.66 -6.60 -6.44
N GLU A 241 -14.83 -6.47 -5.82
CA GLU A 241 -16.05 -5.92 -6.41
C GLU A 241 -16.19 -4.40 -6.25
N HIS A 242 -15.35 -3.74 -5.44
CA HIS A 242 -15.45 -2.30 -5.22
C HIS A 242 -15.25 -1.53 -6.53
N THR A 243 -16.13 -0.57 -6.79
CA THR A 243 -16.10 0.30 -7.98
C THR A 243 -15.10 1.45 -7.86
N CYS A 244 -14.48 1.62 -6.68
CA CYS A 244 -13.39 2.58 -6.43
C CYS A 244 -12.05 2.08 -7.01
N LYS A 245 -12.07 1.62 -8.26
CA LYS A 245 -10.88 1.28 -9.04
C LYS A 245 -10.60 2.48 -9.94
N GLN A 246 -9.84 3.45 -9.46
CA GLN A 246 -9.38 4.53 -10.32
C GLN A 246 -8.41 3.96 -11.35
N PHE A 247 -8.86 3.85 -12.60
CA PHE A 247 -7.98 3.53 -13.72
C PHE A 247 -7.14 4.78 -14.02
N PHE A 248 -5.98 4.89 -13.39
CA PHE A 248 -5.01 5.92 -13.74
C PHE A 248 -4.34 5.50 -15.05
N ALA A 249 -4.58 6.26 -16.11
CA ALA A 249 -3.86 6.08 -17.37
C ALA A 249 -2.35 6.22 -17.11
N GLY A 250 -1.62 5.10 -17.21
CA GLY A 250 -0.20 5.05 -16.88
C GLY A 250 0.16 4.53 -15.48
N SER A 251 -0.77 3.91 -14.73
CA SER A 251 -0.43 3.16 -13.49
C SER A 251 0.56 2.01 -13.74
N ALA A 252 0.66 1.52 -14.98
CA ALA A 252 1.67 0.56 -15.42
C ALA A 252 2.93 1.22 -16.03
N LYS A 253 3.06 2.55 -16.02
CA LYS A 253 4.31 3.22 -16.40
C LYS A 253 5.28 3.11 -15.24
N PHE A 254 6.32 2.32 -15.44
CA PHE A 254 7.44 2.21 -14.52
C PHE A 254 8.06 3.61 -14.31
N GLN A 255 8.06 4.09 -13.07
CA GLN A 255 8.74 5.33 -12.71
C GLN A 255 10.13 4.97 -12.19
N GLU A 256 11.15 5.73 -12.61
CA GLU A 256 12.57 5.50 -12.27
C GLU A 256 12.86 5.50 -10.76
N ILE A 257 11.94 6.01 -9.94
CA ILE A 257 12.02 6.08 -8.48
C ILE A 257 11.31 4.93 -7.73
N GLN A 258 10.72 3.94 -8.43
CA GLN A 258 10.11 2.79 -7.77
C GLN A 258 11.16 1.75 -7.38
N SER A 259 11.16 1.32 -6.11
CA SER A 259 12.01 0.22 -5.64
C SER A 259 11.69 -1.06 -6.41
N THR A 260 12.73 -1.65 -7.00
CA THR A 260 12.66 -3.00 -7.54
C THR A 260 12.73 -4.01 -6.40
N PRO A 261 12.14 -5.21 -6.55
CA PRO A 261 12.16 -6.27 -5.53
C PRO A 261 13.56 -6.81 -5.18
N GLU A 262 14.60 -6.32 -5.84
CA GLU A 262 16.01 -6.70 -5.67
C GLU A 262 16.81 -5.67 -4.86
N SER A 263 16.20 -4.53 -4.51
CA SER A 263 16.82 -3.44 -3.73
C SER A 263 16.34 -3.39 -2.28
#